data_AF-A0A9R0ZBK2-F1
#
_entry.id   AF-A0A9R0ZBK2-F1
#
_cell.length_a   1.000
_cell.length_b   1.000
_cell.length_c   1.000
_cell.angle_alpha   90.00
_cell.angle_beta   90.00
_cell.angle_gamma   90.00
#
_symmetry.space_group_name_H-M   'P 1'
#
loop_
_entity.id
_entity.type
_entity.pdbx_description
1 polymer ?
#
loop_
_entity_poly.entity_id
_entity_poly.type
_entity_poly.pdbx_seq_one_letter_code
_entity_poly.pdbx_strand_id
1 'polypeptide(L)'
;MFFLLKVVGLYEWSGNNSIIPELWLVPHFLPIHPGRFWCFCRLVYMPMSYLYGKKFVGPITPTIVAIREELYSVSYSEIDWNKARDTCAKEDLRYPRSLLQNVIWTCLNKFVEPVLNCWPINKLRDTALKNLMKHIHYEDESTKYIGVCPINKALDMICCWSEDPNSDALKLHLPRIYDYLWLAEDGMKAQVYDGCQSWELAFIVQAYCSTDLVNEFGPTLRKAHEFIKSSQVLENHPNSEAYYRHRSKGSWTLSTADNGWSVSDCTAEALKALLLLSKISPNLVGGPMKGERLHDAVDCLLSFMV
;
A
#
# COMPACT_ATOMS: atom_id res chain seq x y z
N MET A 1 1.13 15.59 0.79
CA MET A 1 2.32 15.96 -0.01
C MET A 1 3.55 16.22 0.85
N PHE A 2 3.48 17.07 1.88
CA PHE A 2 4.67 17.42 2.70
C PHE A 2 5.14 16.39 3.75
N PHE A 3 4.64 15.16 3.75
CA PHE A 3 5.04 14.17 4.76
C PHE A 3 6.49 13.70 4.54
N LEU A 4 6.83 13.30 3.31
CA LEU A 4 8.18 12.82 2.97
C LEU A 4 9.26 13.89 3.17
N LEU A 5 8.93 15.17 2.95
CA LEU A 5 9.87 16.25 3.25
C LEU A 5 10.28 16.28 4.73
N LYS A 6 9.40 15.88 5.65
CA LYS A 6 9.74 15.81 7.09
C LYS A 6 10.69 14.67 7.38
N VAL A 7 10.41 13.51 6.81
CA VAL A 7 11.27 12.31 6.91
C VAL A 7 12.68 12.60 6.38
N VAL A 8 12.80 13.36 5.29
CA VAL A 8 14.09 13.76 4.69
C VAL A 8 14.76 14.91 5.46
N GLY A 9 14.01 15.68 6.25
CA GLY A 9 14.51 16.84 6.98
C GLY A 9 14.46 18.15 6.19
N LEU A 10 13.59 18.26 5.20
CA LEU A 10 13.35 19.49 4.43
C LEU A 10 12.17 20.32 4.97
N TYR A 11 11.43 19.83 5.96
CA TYR A 11 10.22 20.48 6.49
C TYR A 11 10.00 20.05 7.96
N GLU A 12 9.59 20.95 8.85
CA GLU A 12 9.39 20.61 10.27
C GLU A 12 8.11 19.80 10.56
N TRP A 13 8.19 18.87 11.50
CA TRP A 13 7.03 18.06 11.93
C TRP A 13 5.86 18.90 12.45
N SER A 14 6.14 20.07 13.04
CA SER A 14 5.13 21.00 13.56
C SER A 14 4.23 21.57 12.47
N GLY A 15 4.69 21.66 11.22
CA GLY A 15 3.87 22.11 10.09
C GLY A 15 3.07 21.01 9.41
N ASN A 16 2.84 19.87 10.06
CA ASN A 16 1.80 18.91 9.65
C ASN A 16 0.62 18.93 10.62
N ASN A 17 -0.55 18.54 10.13
CA ASN A 17 -1.61 18.07 11.03
C ASN A 17 -1.13 16.82 11.77
N SER A 18 -1.49 16.71 13.04
CA SER A 18 -1.08 15.57 13.87
C SER A 18 -1.60 14.26 13.30
N ILE A 19 -0.71 13.28 13.14
CA ILE A 19 -1.06 11.90 12.82
C ILE A 19 -0.97 11.14 14.13
N ILE A 20 -2.06 10.58 14.64
CA ILE A 20 -2.13 10.06 16.01
C ILE A 20 -1.86 8.55 16.01
N PRO A 21 -0.66 8.07 16.42
CA PRO A 21 -0.37 6.63 16.44
C PRO A 21 -1.34 5.85 17.34
N GLU A 22 -1.79 6.46 18.42
CA GLU A 22 -2.63 5.84 19.44
C GLU A 22 -4.04 5.48 18.92
N LEU A 23 -4.45 5.99 17.74
CA LEU A 23 -5.66 5.52 17.06
C LEU A 23 -5.61 4.04 16.71
N TRP A 24 -4.42 3.45 16.58
CA TRP A 24 -4.24 2.01 16.33
C TRP A 24 -4.39 1.15 17.59
N LEU A 25 -4.61 1.76 18.76
CA LEU A 25 -4.85 1.06 20.02
C LEU A 25 -6.33 1.10 20.45
N VAL A 26 -7.17 1.90 19.79
CA VAL A 26 -8.59 1.99 20.16
C VAL A 26 -9.33 0.70 19.78
N PRO A 27 -10.49 0.39 20.39
CA PRO A 27 -11.24 -0.80 20.01
C PRO A 27 -11.66 -0.81 18.53
N HIS A 28 -11.48 -1.94 17.84
CA HIS A 28 -11.75 -2.11 16.40
C HIS A 28 -13.21 -1.83 16.00
N PHE A 29 -14.17 -1.93 16.92
CA PHE A 29 -15.58 -1.63 16.62
C PHE A 29 -15.84 -0.13 16.41
N LEU A 30 -14.93 0.76 16.84
CA LEU A 30 -15.09 2.19 16.66
C LEU A 30 -14.85 2.59 15.19
N PRO A 31 -15.68 3.47 14.60
CA PRO A 31 -15.58 3.84 13.18
C PRO A 31 -14.28 4.60 12.83
N ILE A 32 -13.62 5.17 13.85
CA ILE A 32 -12.35 5.89 13.71
C ILE A 32 -11.12 4.96 13.73
N HIS A 33 -11.30 3.67 14.01
CA HIS A 33 -10.19 2.73 14.07
C HIS A 33 -9.58 2.53 12.68
N PRO A 34 -8.27 2.76 12.48
CA PRO A 34 -7.65 2.73 11.15
C PRO A 34 -7.79 1.40 10.39
N GLY A 35 -7.88 0.27 11.10
CA GLY A 35 -8.16 -1.05 10.50
C GLY A 35 -9.46 -1.10 9.68
N ARG A 36 -10.42 -0.21 9.93
CA ARG A 36 -11.69 -0.10 9.17
C ARG A 36 -11.59 0.79 7.94
N PHE A 37 -10.49 1.52 7.75
CA PHE A 37 -10.33 2.35 6.58
C PHE A 37 -10.00 1.48 5.36
N TRP A 38 -10.26 2.04 4.18
CA TRP A 38 -9.85 1.46 2.91
C TRP A 38 -8.37 1.04 2.96
N CYS A 39 -8.04 -0.13 2.42
CA CYS A 39 -6.72 -0.77 2.60
C CYS A 39 -5.55 0.15 2.22
N PHE A 40 -5.62 0.79 1.05
CA PHE A 40 -4.62 1.77 0.62
C PHE A 40 -4.45 2.92 1.62
N CYS A 41 -5.56 3.44 2.14
CA CYS A 41 -5.52 4.51 3.13
C CYS A 41 -4.81 4.02 4.41
N ARG A 42 -5.26 2.92 5.02
CA ARG A 42 -4.67 2.46 6.29
C ARG A 42 -3.21 2.05 6.15
N LEU A 43 -2.81 1.42 5.03
CA LEU A 43 -1.44 0.93 4.83
C LEU A 43 -0.45 2.04 4.49
N VAL A 44 -0.91 3.17 3.94
CA VAL A 44 -0.07 4.37 3.81
C VAL A 44 -0.02 5.12 5.14
N TYR A 45 -1.16 5.29 5.83
CA TYR A 45 -1.21 6.00 7.10
C TYR A 45 -0.53 5.25 8.25
N MET A 46 -0.41 3.93 8.20
CA MET A 46 0.25 3.11 9.22
C MET A 46 1.73 3.46 9.41
N PRO A 47 2.62 3.34 8.40
CA PRO A 47 4.01 3.76 8.53
C PRO A 47 4.14 5.28 8.69
N MET A 48 3.23 6.08 8.11
CA MET A 48 3.21 7.51 8.38
C MET A 48 2.99 7.82 9.87
N SER A 49 2.10 7.08 10.53
CA SER A 49 1.84 7.20 11.96
C SER A 49 3.06 6.80 12.78
N TYR A 50 3.72 5.69 12.40
CA TYR A 50 4.93 5.24 13.08
C TYR A 50 6.06 6.28 13.02
N LEU A 51 6.37 6.78 11.83
CA LEU A 51 7.42 7.79 11.63
C LEU A 51 7.05 9.13 12.27
N TYR A 52 5.78 9.55 12.23
CA TYR A 52 5.32 10.75 12.92
C TYR A 52 5.45 10.62 14.44
N GLY A 53 5.06 9.48 15.01
CA GLY A 53 5.16 9.24 16.45
C GLY A 53 6.61 9.20 16.94
N LYS A 54 7.53 8.69 16.11
CA LYS A 54 8.99 8.78 16.34
C LYS A 54 9.58 10.17 16.07
N LYS A 55 8.86 11.06 15.37
CA LYS A 55 9.40 12.30 14.80
C LYS A 55 10.67 12.04 13.98
N PHE A 56 10.66 10.94 13.23
CA PHE A 56 11.84 10.46 12.52
C PHE A 56 12.33 11.47 11.48
N VAL A 57 13.63 11.73 11.45
CA VAL A 57 14.29 12.56 10.42
C VAL A 57 15.58 11.88 10.04
N GLY A 58 15.83 11.76 8.74
CA GLY A 58 17.11 11.26 8.22
C GLY A 58 18.28 12.20 8.51
N PRO A 59 19.53 11.79 8.19
CA PRO A 59 20.70 12.63 8.41
C PRO A 59 20.61 13.96 7.66
N ILE A 60 20.85 15.08 8.35
CA ILE A 60 20.91 16.40 7.72
C ILE A 60 22.30 16.58 7.08
N THR A 61 22.34 16.44 5.76
CA THR A 61 23.57 16.60 4.96
C THR A 61 23.69 18.03 4.41
N PRO A 62 24.88 18.45 3.92
CA PRO A 62 25.03 19.73 3.22
C PRO A 62 24.05 19.91 2.05
N THR A 63 23.71 18.81 1.35
CA THR A 63 22.70 18.83 0.29
C THR A 63 21.31 19.14 0.83
N ILE A 64 20.91 18.56 1.97
CA ILE A 64 19.62 18.89 2.61
C ILE A 64 19.58 20.37 3.02
N VAL A 65 20.68 20.90 3.56
CA VAL A 65 20.78 22.33 3.90
C VAL A 65 20.65 23.20 2.65
N ALA A 66 21.33 22.87 1.55
CA ALA A 66 21.22 23.61 0.30
C ALA A 66 19.78 23.62 -0.24
N ILE A 67 19.11 22.46 -0.25
CA ILE A 67 17.71 22.36 -0.72
C ILE A 67 16.77 23.21 0.15
N ARG A 68 17.02 23.32 1.47
CA ARG A 68 16.21 24.20 2.34
C ARG A 68 16.31 25.67 1.91
N GLU A 69 17.46 26.14 1.45
CA GLU A 69 17.63 27.52 0.97
C GLU A 69 17.00 27.73 -0.42
N GLU A 70 16.83 26.66 -1.21
CA GLU A 70 16.20 26.72 -2.55
C GLU A 70 14.67 26.60 -2.50
N LEU A 71 14.13 25.81 -1.57
CA LEU A 71 12.72 25.40 -1.59
C LEU A 71 11.75 26.49 -1.11
N TYR A 72 12.22 27.43 -0.29
CA TYR A 72 11.37 28.40 0.41
C TYR A 72 11.67 29.84 -0.02
N SER A 73 10.65 30.68 -0.05
CA SER A 73 10.79 32.11 -0.38
C SER A 73 11.30 32.96 0.79
N VAL A 74 11.44 32.36 1.97
CA VAL A 74 11.95 32.97 3.21
C VAL A 74 12.99 32.01 3.81
N SER A 75 13.86 32.51 4.69
CA SER A 75 14.85 31.64 5.33
C SER A 75 14.17 30.50 6.10
N TYR A 76 14.75 29.30 6.05
CA TYR A 76 14.17 28.11 6.69
C TYR A 76 13.88 28.31 8.18
N SER A 77 14.71 29.08 8.88
CA SER A 77 14.56 29.39 10.32
C SER A 77 13.42 30.37 10.63
N GLU A 78 12.95 31.12 9.64
CA GLU A 78 11.90 32.14 9.78
C GLU A 78 10.50 31.61 9.43
N ILE A 79 10.40 30.37 8.97
CA ILE A 79 9.12 29.76 8.59
C ILE A 79 8.25 29.52 9.82
N ASP A 80 7.06 30.12 9.82
CA ASP A 80 6.01 29.77 10.79
C ASP A 80 5.34 28.45 10.40
N TRP A 81 5.91 27.35 10.90
CA TRP A 81 5.41 26.01 10.65
C TRP A 81 3.99 25.78 11.18
N ASN A 82 3.59 26.43 12.29
CA ASN A 82 2.23 26.28 12.81
C ASN A 82 1.20 26.84 11.83
N LYS A 83 1.51 27.98 11.20
CA LYS A 83 0.68 28.53 10.12
C LYS A 83 0.74 27.66 8.87
N ALA A 84 1.93 27.17 8.50
CA ALA A 84 2.14 26.36 7.30
C ALA A 84 1.30 25.07 7.28
N ARG A 85 0.99 24.49 8.45
CA ARG A 85 0.10 23.33 8.62
C ARG A 85 -1.23 23.44 7.86
N ASP A 86 -1.78 24.64 7.80
CA ASP A 86 -3.09 24.91 7.22
C ASP A 86 -3.02 25.43 5.78
N THR A 87 -1.83 25.42 5.19
CA THR A 87 -1.59 25.93 3.83
C THR A 87 -1.51 24.81 2.80
N CYS A 88 -2.13 25.07 1.66
CA CYS A 88 -2.04 24.28 0.44
C CYS A 88 -2.31 25.24 -0.71
N ALA A 89 -1.57 25.13 -1.82
CA ALA A 89 -1.83 25.92 -3.01
C ALA A 89 -3.28 25.67 -3.46
N LYS A 90 -3.99 26.73 -3.87
CA LYS A 90 -5.42 26.63 -4.20
C LYS A 90 -5.62 25.74 -5.41
N GLU A 91 -4.67 25.77 -6.33
CA GLU A 91 -4.60 25.00 -7.57
C GLU A 91 -4.47 23.49 -7.30
N ASP A 92 -3.79 23.11 -6.21
CA ASP A 92 -3.58 21.71 -5.81
C ASP A 92 -4.67 21.20 -4.84
N LEU A 93 -5.52 22.09 -4.32
CA LEU A 93 -6.53 21.76 -3.32
C LEU A 93 -7.78 21.15 -3.95
N ARG A 94 -7.72 19.85 -4.26
CA ARG A 94 -8.86 19.10 -4.82
C ARG A 94 -10.03 18.94 -3.85
N TYR A 95 -9.74 18.69 -2.57
CA TYR A 95 -10.75 18.49 -1.52
C TYR A 95 -10.57 19.53 -0.42
N PRO A 96 -11.34 20.64 -0.45
CA PRO A 96 -11.24 21.66 0.58
C PRO A 96 -11.73 21.12 1.93
N ARG A 97 -11.04 21.49 3.00
CA ARG A 97 -11.40 21.07 4.35
C ARG A 97 -12.72 21.70 4.78
N SER A 98 -13.62 20.88 5.33
CA SER A 98 -14.86 21.38 5.92
C SER A 98 -14.60 22.08 7.25
N LEU A 99 -15.55 22.92 7.71
CA LEU A 99 -15.46 23.56 9.01
C LEU A 99 -15.31 22.53 10.14
N LEU A 100 -16.06 21.43 10.08
CA LEU A 100 -15.96 20.34 11.04
C LEU A 100 -14.56 19.73 11.07
N GLN A 101 -13.96 19.47 9.91
CA GLN A 101 -12.59 18.97 9.83
C GLN A 101 -11.58 19.96 10.42
N ASN A 102 -11.73 21.26 10.16
CA ASN A 102 -10.86 22.28 10.75
C ASN A 102 -10.97 22.30 12.29
N VAL A 103 -12.18 22.17 12.84
CA VAL A 103 -12.39 22.06 14.30
C VAL A 103 -11.73 20.80 14.86
N ILE A 104 -11.91 19.65 14.20
CA ILE A 104 -11.29 18.38 14.61
C ILE A 104 -9.77 18.50 14.60
N TRP A 105 -9.17 18.99 13.51
CA TRP A 105 -7.72 19.16 13.41
C TRP A 105 -7.20 20.17 14.43
N THR A 106 -7.91 21.27 14.66
CA THR A 106 -7.53 22.24 15.69
C THR A 106 -7.53 21.60 17.07
N CYS A 107 -8.56 20.80 17.40
CA CYS A 107 -8.65 20.08 18.65
C CYS A 107 -7.51 19.07 18.82
N LEU A 108 -7.25 18.28 17.77
CA LEU A 108 -6.18 17.28 17.76
C LEU A 108 -4.81 17.93 17.99
N ASN A 109 -4.51 19.03 17.30
CA ASN A 109 -3.20 19.68 17.41
C ASN A 109 -3.01 20.48 18.71
N LYS A 110 -4.05 21.15 19.21
CA LYS A 110 -3.93 22.04 20.38
C LYS A 110 -4.12 21.33 21.72
N PHE A 111 -4.86 20.23 21.76
CA PHE A 111 -5.19 19.54 23.00
C PHE A 111 -4.73 18.09 22.99
N VAL A 112 -5.16 17.29 22.00
CA VAL A 112 -4.92 15.84 22.03
C VAL A 112 -3.44 15.51 21.90
N GLU A 113 -2.76 16.04 20.88
CA GLU A 113 -1.33 15.76 20.65
C GLU A 113 -0.44 16.23 21.82
N PRO A 114 -0.60 17.44 22.40
CA PRO A 114 0.14 17.82 23.60
C PRO A 114 -0.10 16.88 24.78
N VAL A 115 -1.36 16.51 25.05
CA VAL A 115 -1.72 15.60 26.14
C VAL A 115 -1.10 14.22 25.94
N LEU A 116 -1.12 13.69 24.71
CA LEU A 116 -0.49 12.41 24.37
C LEU A 116 1.05 12.43 24.52
N ASN A 117 1.68 13.61 24.47
CA ASN A 117 3.11 13.75 24.73
C ASN A 117 3.45 14.00 26.21
N CYS A 118 2.45 14.22 27.08
CA CYS A 118 2.67 14.41 28.51
C CYS A 118 2.82 13.07 29.24
N TRP A 119 3.68 13.03 30.25
CA TRP A 119 3.76 11.89 31.15
C TRP A 119 2.51 11.82 32.05
N PRO A 120 1.92 10.65 32.31
CA PRO A 120 2.34 9.31 31.88
C PRO A 120 1.70 8.82 30.57
N ILE A 121 0.90 9.66 29.90
CA ILE A 121 0.09 9.31 28.72
C ILE A 121 0.99 8.97 27.52
N ASN A 122 2.17 9.58 27.42
CA ASN A 122 3.17 9.27 26.40
C ASN A 122 3.59 7.79 26.33
N LYS A 123 3.38 6.99 27.39
CA LYS A 123 3.56 5.52 27.34
C LYS A 123 2.60 4.82 26.37
N LEU A 124 1.46 5.43 26.06
CA LEU A 124 0.54 4.94 25.02
C LEU A 124 1.19 5.03 23.64
N ARG A 125 1.99 6.08 23.39
CA ARG A 125 2.73 6.24 22.13
C ARG A 125 3.71 5.10 21.92
N ASP A 126 4.49 4.75 22.94
CA ASP A 126 5.43 3.61 22.85
C ASP A 126 4.71 2.29 22.54
N THR A 127 3.56 2.08 23.18
CA THR A 127 2.71 0.91 22.91
C THR A 127 2.16 0.93 21.49
N ALA A 128 1.70 2.08 21.01
CA ALA A 128 1.18 2.27 19.68
C ALA A 128 2.26 2.03 18.61
N LEU A 129 3.46 2.57 18.80
CA LEU A 129 4.59 2.37 17.90
C LEU A 129 5.01 0.91 17.80
N LYS A 130 5.05 0.18 18.93
CA LYS A 130 5.30 -1.28 18.93
C LYS A 130 4.19 -2.04 18.20
N ASN A 131 2.92 -1.65 18.37
CA ASN A 131 1.81 -2.27 17.66
C ASN A 131 1.90 -2.00 16.15
N LEU A 132 2.13 -0.75 15.76
CA LEU A 132 2.31 -0.34 14.37
C LEU A 132 3.42 -1.11 13.68
N MET A 133 4.59 -1.26 14.31
CA MET A 133 5.71 -1.97 13.71
C MET A 133 5.42 -3.46 13.50
N LYS A 134 4.62 -4.09 14.38
CA LYS A 134 4.11 -5.46 14.14
C LYS A 134 3.22 -5.53 12.91
N HIS A 135 2.33 -4.56 12.71
CA HIS A 135 1.50 -4.51 11.51
C HIS A 135 2.31 -4.25 10.24
N ILE A 136 3.36 -3.43 10.31
CA ILE A 136 4.27 -3.16 9.19
C ILE A 136 5.04 -4.43 8.82
N HIS A 137 5.69 -5.10 9.78
CA HIS A 137 6.38 -6.37 9.51
C HIS A 137 5.46 -7.44 8.94
N TYR A 138 4.21 -7.49 9.41
CA TYR A 138 3.22 -8.41 8.86
C TYR A 138 2.89 -8.10 7.39
N GLU A 139 2.69 -6.82 7.04
CA GLU A 139 2.46 -6.40 5.65
C GLU A 139 3.67 -6.78 4.79
N ASP A 140 4.87 -6.48 5.27
CA ASP A 140 6.12 -6.81 4.60
C ASP A 140 6.25 -8.31 4.33
N GLU A 141 6.11 -9.15 5.35
CA GLU A 141 6.23 -10.61 5.22
C GLU A 141 5.13 -11.18 4.31
N SER A 142 3.89 -10.73 4.47
CA SER A 142 2.74 -11.25 3.71
C SER A 142 2.75 -10.84 2.23
N THR A 143 3.49 -9.80 1.87
CA THR A 143 3.65 -9.34 0.48
C THR A 143 5.04 -9.60 -0.08
N LYS A 144 5.87 -10.37 0.65
CA LYS A 144 7.29 -10.60 0.31
C LYS A 144 8.05 -9.29 0.04
N TYR A 145 7.77 -8.28 0.85
CA TYR A 145 8.38 -6.94 0.88
C TYR A 145 8.05 -6.07 -0.35
N ILE A 146 6.98 -6.43 -1.08
CA ILE A 146 6.44 -5.63 -2.19
C ILE A 146 5.54 -4.51 -1.66
N GLY A 147 4.76 -4.75 -0.60
CA GLY A 147 3.71 -3.84 -0.11
C GLY A 147 2.53 -3.71 -1.06
N VAL A 148 1.49 -2.97 -0.65
CA VAL A 148 0.29 -2.76 -1.47
C VAL A 148 0.51 -1.76 -2.61
N CYS A 149 1.46 -0.84 -2.48
CA CYS A 149 1.69 0.22 -3.47
C CYS A 149 3.08 0.83 -3.24
N PRO A 150 3.65 1.60 -4.19
CA PRO A 150 5.01 2.12 -4.06
C PRO A 150 5.18 3.05 -2.85
N ILE A 151 4.12 3.77 -2.46
CA ILE A 151 4.14 4.69 -1.32
C ILE A 151 4.21 3.90 -0.01
N ASN A 152 3.34 2.91 0.18
CA ASN A 152 3.38 2.03 1.35
C ASN A 152 4.72 1.28 1.39
N LYS A 153 5.15 0.67 0.28
CA LYS A 153 6.46 0.00 0.18
C LYS A 153 7.61 0.88 0.65
N ALA A 154 7.70 2.11 0.14
CA ALA A 154 8.80 3.01 0.47
C ALA A 154 8.77 3.42 1.95
N LEU A 155 7.57 3.69 2.48
CA LEU A 155 7.39 4.09 3.87
C LEU A 155 7.67 2.93 4.84
N ASP A 156 7.24 1.72 4.54
CA ASP A 156 7.50 0.52 5.36
C ASP A 156 9.00 0.22 5.38
N MET A 157 9.67 0.28 4.23
CA MET A 157 11.13 0.16 4.14
C MET A 157 11.86 1.21 5.01
N ILE A 158 11.39 2.46 5.04
CA ILE A 158 11.93 3.51 5.91
C ILE A 158 11.64 3.20 7.38
N CYS A 159 10.48 2.61 7.70
CA CYS A 159 10.17 2.17 9.07
C CYS A 159 11.12 1.07 9.55
N CYS A 160 11.41 0.07 8.70
CA CYS A 160 12.39 -0.97 9.00
C CYS A 160 13.79 -0.37 9.21
N TRP A 161 14.21 0.57 8.36
CA TRP A 161 15.48 1.29 8.55
C TRP A 161 15.50 2.09 9.85
N SER A 162 14.40 2.76 10.20
CA SER A 162 14.24 3.53 11.43
C SER A 162 14.18 2.65 12.69
N GLU A 163 13.77 1.39 12.57
CA GLU A 163 13.80 0.41 13.65
C GLU A 163 15.21 -0.14 13.85
N ASP A 164 15.80 -0.69 12.79
CA ASP A 164 17.17 -1.19 12.77
C ASP A 164 17.74 -1.16 11.33
N PRO A 165 18.73 -0.27 11.05
CA PRO A 165 19.39 -0.16 9.76
C PRO A 165 20.14 -1.44 9.30
N ASN A 166 20.37 -2.41 10.19
CA ASN A 166 21.05 -3.67 9.87
C ASN A 166 20.10 -4.88 9.78
N SER A 167 18.79 -4.65 9.93
CA SER A 167 17.77 -5.69 9.96
C SER A 167 17.71 -6.50 8.66
N ASP A 168 17.34 -7.78 8.78
CA ASP A 168 17.09 -8.63 7.62
C ASP A 168 15.86 -8.16 6.82
N ALA A 169 14.86 -7.58 7.51
CA ALA A 169 13.70 -6.96 6.86
C ALA A 169 14.10 -5.88 5.84
N LEU A 170 15.05 -5.00 6.21
CA LEU A 170 15.56 -4.00 5.28
C LEU A 170 16.27 -4.65 4.07
N LYS A 171 17.08 -5.69 4.31
CA LYS A 171 17.78 -6.40 3.22
C LYS A 171 16.81 -7.04 2.22
N LEU A 172 15.67 -7.53 2.71
CA LEU A 172 14.62 -8.12 1.88
C LEU A 172 13.81 -7.07 1.10
N HIS A 173 13.67 -5.85 1.65
CA HIS A 173 13.05 -4.71 0.97
C HIS A 173 13.84 -4.18 -0.24
N LEU A 174 15.18 -4.19 -0.17
CA LEU A 174 16.06 -3.59 -1.17
C LEU A 174 15.87 -4.17 -2.59
N PRO A 175 15.89 -5.51 -2.82
CA PRO A 175 15.68 -6.06 -4.15
C PRO A 175 14.26 -5.78 -4.69
N ARG A 176 13.27 -5.58 -3.81
CA ARG A 176 11.88 -5.29 -4.18
C ARG A 176 11.64 -3.84 -4.62
N ILE A 177 12.65 -2.97 -4.56
CA ILE A 177 12.54 -1.61 -5.14
C ILE A 177 12.36 -1.71 -6.66
N TYR A 178 13.04 -2.66 -7.31
CA TYR A 178 13.02 -2.81 -8.77
C TYR A 178 11.66 -3.25 -9.31
N ASP A 179 10.86 -3.93 -8.51
CA ASP A 179 9.50 -4.37 -8.89
C ASP A 179 8.60 -3.18 -9.27
N TYR A 180 8.88 -1.99 -8.72
CA TYR A 180 8.16 -0.76 -9.04
C TYR A 180 8.82 0.09 -10.12
N LEU A 181 10.01 -0.25 -10.62
CA LEU A 181 10.71 0.57 -11.61
C LEU A 181 10.46 0.05 -13.03
N TRP A 182 9.95 0.91 -13.90
CA TRP A 182 9.66 0.62 -15.29
C TRP A 182 10.44 1.56 -16.21
N LEU A 183 11.09 1.01 -17.25
CA LEU A 183 11.77 1.78 -18.27
C LEU A 183 10.81 2.03 -19.45
N ALA A 184 10.33 3.26 -19.57
CA ALA A 184 9.52 3.72 -20.69
C ALA A 184 10.38 4.46 -21.73
N GLU A 185 9.76 4.85 -22.84
CA GLU A 185 10.37 5.61 -23.94
C GLU A 185 10.96 6.96 -23.50
N ASP A 186 10.45 7.54 -22.41
CA ASP A 186 10.90 8.79 -21.82
C ASP A 186 11.71 8.59 -20.52
N GLY A 187 12.15 7.37 -20.26
CA GLY A 187 13.06 7.03 -19.15
C GLY A 187 12.42 6.18 -18.06
N MET A 188 13.15 6.05 -16.95
CA MET A 188 12.74 5.20 -15.83
C MET A 188 11.72 5.90 -14.93
N LYS A 189 10.63 5.20 -14.60
CA LYS A 189 9.52 5.68 -13.79
C LYS A 189 9.14 4.68 -12.70
N ALA A 190 8.51 5.19 -11.64
CA ALA A 190 7.85 4.34 -10.66
C ALA A 190 6.43 4.00 -11.11
N GLN A 191 6.10 2.71 -11.12
CA GLN A 191 4.75 2.19 -11.37
C GLN A 191 3.84 2.46 -10.16
N VAL A 192 2.52 2.53 -10.39
CA VAL A 192 1.51 2.76 -9.33
C VAL A 192 1.26 1.51 -8.48
N TYR A 193 1.69 0.35 -8.96
CA TYR A 193 1.65 -0.97 -8.33
C TYR A 193 2.91 -1.75 -8.78
N ASP A 194 3.17 -2.98 -8.34
CA ASP A 194 4.26 -3.84 -8.87
C ASP A 194 3.98 -4.40 -10.29
N GLY A 195 3.06 -3.73 -11.00
CA GLY A 195 2.53 -4.10 -12.30
C GLY A 195 1.03 -4.38 -12.27
N CYS A 196 0.51 -4.83 -13.40
CA CYS A 196 -0.90 -5.18 -13.62
C CYS A 196 -1.03 -6.52 -14.38
N GLN A 197 -0.05 -7.40 -14.20
CA GLN A 197 0.17 -8.61 -15.00
C GLN A 197 -1.06 -9.54 -15.00
N SER A 198 -1.65 -9.81 -13.83
CA SER A 198 -2.85 -10.67 -13.74
C SER A 198 -4.08 -10.01 -14.35
N TRP A 199 -4.26 -8.72 -14.09
CA TRP A 199 -5.40 -7.94 -14.58
C TRP A 199 -5.42 -7.81 -16.10
N GLU A 200 -4.32 -7.35 -16.69
CA GLU A 200 -4.21 -7.16 -18.13
C GLU A 200 -4.31 -8.48 -18.87
N LEU A 201 -3.65 -9.53 -18.38
CA LEU A 201 -3.66 -10.82 -19.05
C LEU A 201 -5.05 -11.46 -19.05
N ALA A 202 -5.82 -11.30 -17.97
CA ALA A 202 -7.21 -11.76 -17.94
C ALA A 202 -8.06 -11.10 -19.04
N PHE A 203 -7.91 -9.79 -19.24
CA PHE A 203 -8.61 -9.09 -20.32
C PHE A 203 -8.11 -9.45 -21.72
N ILE A 204 -6.79 -9.57 -21.90
CA ILE A 204 -6.20 -9.97 -23.18
C ILE A 204 -6.71 -11.34 -23.61
N VAL A 205 -6.79 -12.30 -22.69
CA VAL A 205 -7.37 -13.62 -22.96
C VAL A 205 -8.83 -13.51 -23.36
N GLN A 206 -9.63 -12.73 -22.64
CA GLN A 206 -11.04 -12.53 -22.97
C GLN A 206 -11.20 -11.90 -24.36
N ALA A 207 -10.36 -10.93 -24.71
CA ALA A 207 -10.35 -10.30 -26.02
C ALA A 207 -10.06 -11.32 -27.12
N TYR A 208 -8.98 -12.10 -27.02
CA TYR A 208 -8.67 -13.15 -28.01
C TYR A 208 -9.76 -14.22 -28.12
N CYS A 209 -10.35 -14.63 -27.00
CA CYS A 209 -11.47 -15.59 -27.00
C CYS A 209 -12.72 -15.02 -27.69
N SER A 210 -12.79 -13.70 -27.90
CA SER A 210 -13.89 -13.02 -28.57
C SER A 210 -13.64 -12.77 -30.06
N THR A 211 -12.45 -13.06 -30.59
CA THR A 211 -12.07 -12.67 -31.96
C THR A 211 -12.17 -13.76 -33.03
N ASP A 212 -12.70 -14.96 -32.75
CA ASP A 212 -12.66 -16.14 -33.66
C ASP A 212 -11.24 -16.57 -34.13
N LEU A 213 -10.18 -15.86 -33.70
CA LEU A 213 -8.77 -16.09 -34.05
C LEU A 213 -8.03 -16.96 -33.03
N VAL A 214 -8.73 -17.62 -32.10
CA VAL A 214 -8.12 -18.44 -31.03
C VAL A 214 -7.12 -19.47 -31.56
N ASN A 215 -7.42 -20.07 -32.72
CA ASN A 215 -6.55 -21.06 -33.36
C ASN A 215 -5.21 -20.47 -33.83
N GLU A 216 -5.17 -19.17 -34.15
CA GLU A 216 -3.96 -18.46 -34.57
C GLU A 216 -3.06 -18.13 -33.36
N PHE A 217 -3.66 -17.93 -32.19
CA PHE A 217 -2.97 -17.53 -30.96
C PHE A 217 -2.77 -18.67 -29.94
N GLY A 218 -2.91 -19.93 -30.35
CA GLY A 218 -2.83 -21.10 -29.46
C GLY A 218 -1.64 -21.11 -28.50
N PRO A 219 -0.38 -20.99 -28.99
CA PRO A 219 0.80 -20.94 -28.13
C PRO A 219 0.81 -19.76 -27.14
N THR A 220 0.32 -18.59 -27.55
CA THR A 220 0.19 -17.40 -26.70
C THR A 220 -0.85 -17.63 -25.60
N LEU A 221 -2.03 -18.13 -25.96
CA LEU A 221 -3.10 -18.43 -25.02
C LEU A 221 -2.71 -19.55 -24.04
N ARG A 222 -1.91 -20.53 -24.46
CA ARG A 222 -1.37 -21.55 -23.55
C ARG A 222 -0.49 -20.93 -22.47
N LYS A 223 0.46 -20.07 -22.85
CA LYS A 223 1.32 -19.36 -21.89
C LYS A 223 0.50 -18.47 -20.96
N ALA A 224 -0.49 -17.76 -21.51
CA ALA A 224 -1.39 -16.94 -20.71
C ALA A 224 -2.17 -17.78 -19.69
N HIS A 225 -2.72 -18.92 -20.12
CA HIS A 225 -3.41 -19.87 -19.27
C HIS A 225 -2.51 -20.40 -18.14
N GLU A 226 -1.27 -20.77 -18.47
CA GLU A 226 -0.28 -21.23 -17.48
C GLU A 226 0.08 -20.14 -16.47
N PHE A 227 0.25 -18.89 -16.92
CA PHE A 227 0.49 -17.76 -16.03
C PHE A 227 -0.70 -17.54 -15.09
N ILE A 228 -1.93 -17.42 -15.61
CA ILE A 228 -3.12 -17.19 -14.78
C ILE A 228 -3.26 -18.32 -13.75
N LYS A 229 -3.02 -19.58 -14.15
CA LYS A 229 -3.02 -20.73 -13.21
C LYS A 229 -1.92 -20.64 -12.15
N SER A 230 -0.76 -20.07 -12.48
CA SER A 230 0.37 -19.97 -11.55
C SER A 230 0.24 -18.77 -10.60
N SER A 231 -0.51 -17.74 -11.00
CA SER A 231 -0.69 -16.49 -10.26
C SER A 231 -1.86 -16.50 -9.26
N GLN A 232 -2.60 -17.60 -9.13
CA GLN A 232 -3.64 -17.69 -8.09
C GLN A 232 -3.00 -17.78 -6.71
N VAL A 233 -3.54 -17.05 -5.75
CA VAL A 233 -3.16 -17.15 -4.34
C VAL A 233 -3.73 -18.46 -3.77
N LEU A 234 -2.84 -19.36 -3.35
CA LEU A 234 -3.22 -20.73 -2.95
C LEU A 234 -3.66 -20.86 -1.49
N GLU A 235 -3.25 -19.92 -0.64
CA GLU A 235 -3.44 -19.99 0.80
C GLU A 235 -3.80 -18.61 1.36
N ASN A 236 -4.49 -18.58 2.51
CA ASN A 236 -4.67 -17.35 3.26
C ASN A 236 -3.38 -17.04 4.02
N HIS A 237 -3.04 -15.75 4.13
CA HIS A 237 -1.93 -15.34 4.99
C HIS A 237 -2.21 -15.75 6.44
N PRO A 238 -1.22 -16.32 7.16
CA PRO A 238 -1.36 -16.65 8.57
C PRO A 238 -1.84 -15.43 9.36
N ASN A 239 -2.74 -15.62 10.33
CA ASN A 239 -3.26 -14.56 11.20
C ASN A 239 -3.91 -13.36 10.49
N SER A 240 -4.30 -13.48 9.22
CA SER A 240 -4.84 -12.38 8.38
C SER A 240 -5.89 -11.50 9.05
N GLU A 241 -6.84 -12.09 9.77
CA GLU A 241 -7.90 -11.35 10.46
C GLU A 241 -7.36 -10.38 11.53
N ALA A 242 -6.32 -10.77 12.28
CA ALA A 242 -5.69 -9.92 13.30
C ALA A 242 -5.01 -8.68 12.70
N TYR A 243 -4.67 -8.74 11.41
CA TYR A 243 -4.04 -7.68 10.65
C TYR A 243 -4.99 -7.03 9.63
N TYR A 244 -6.30 -7.22 9.80
CA TYR A 244 -7.36 -6.62 8.98
C TYR A 244 -7.27 -6.99 7.50
N ARG A 245 -6.66 -8.12 7.17
CA ARG A 245 -6.62 -8.65 5.80
C ARG A 245 -7.88 -9.45 5.54
N HIS A 246 -8.43 -9.28 4.34
CA HIS A 246 -9.47 -10.17 3.86
C HIS A 246 -8.87 -11.53 3.50
N ARG A 247 -9.70 -12.58 3.47
CA ARG A 247 -9.26 -13.88 2.93
C ARG A 247 -8.78 -13.73 1.48
N SER A 248 -7.74 -14.46 1.14
CA SER A 248 -7.04 -14.37 -0.15
C SER A 248 -6.94 -15.72 -0.87
N LYS A 249 -7.17 -16.85 -0.19
CA LYS A 249 -7.18 -18.17 -0.83
C LYS A 249 -8.17 -18.19 -2.00
N GLY A 250 -7.68 -18.61 -3.16
CA GLY A 250 -8.44 -18.71 -4.40
C GLY A 250 -8.46 -17.43 -5.25
N SER A 251 -7.96 -16.31 -4.73
CA SER A 251 -8.01 -15.01 -5.41
C SER A 251 -6.88 -14.79 -6.41
N TRP A 252 -7.04 -13.74 -7.21
CA TRP A 252 -5.95 -13.09 -7.95
C TRP A 252 -5.74 -11.67 -7.43
N THR A 253 -4.48 -11.26 -7.45
CA THR A 253 -4.05 -9.88 -7.21
C THR A 253 -4.15 -9.08 -8.51
N LEU A 254 -3.89 -7.77 -8.45
CA LEU A 254 -3.75 -6.95 -9.67
C LEU A 254 -2.53 -7.41 -10.51
N SER A 255 -1.45 -7.75 -9.84
CA SER A 255 -0.12 -7.99 -10.39
C SER A 255 0.26 -9.48 -10.36
N THR A 256 1.02 -9.90 -9.36
CA THR A 256 1.58 -11.23 -9.18
C THR A 256 1.11 -11.86 -7.87
N ALA A 257 1.22 -13.18 -7.76
CA ALA A 257 0.85 -13.90 -6.53
C ALA A 257 1.66 -13.44 -5.30
N ASP A 258 2.88 -12.95 -5.50
CA ASP A 258 3.75 -12.47 -4.42
C ASP A 258 3.18 -11.27 -3.67
N ASN A 259 2.47 -10.37 -4.37
CA ASN A 259 1.81 -9.21 -3.75
C ASN A 259 0.71 -9.65 -2.76
N GLY A 260 0.06 -10.78 -2.99
CA GLY A 260 -0.87 -11.42 -2.06
C GLY A 260 -2.14 -10.64 -1.68
N TRP A 261 -2.39 -9.41 -2.18
CA TRP A 261 -3.62 -8.66 -1.95
C TRP A 261 -4.74 -9.17 -2.86
N SER A 262 -5.77 -9.78 -2.28
CA SER A 262 -6.95 -10.22 -3.04
C SER A 262 -7.73 -9.02 -3.58
N VAL A 263 -8.08 -9.07 -4.86
CA VAL A 263 -8.91 -8.05 -5.52
C VAL A 263 -10.10 -8.72 -6.18
N SER A 264 -11.30 -8.22 -5.89
CA SER A 264 -12.56 -8.85 -6.30
C SER A 264 -12.72 -8.90 -7.82
N ASP A 265 -12.50 -7.77 -8.50
CA ASP A 265 -12.57 -7.71 -9.95
C ASP A 265 -11.48 -8.56 -10.62
N CYS A 266 -10.23 -8.50 -10.16
CA CYS A 266 -9.13 -9.29 -10.69
C CYS A 266 -9.41 -10.78 -10.58
N THR A 267 -9.97 -11.20 -9.45
CA THR A 267 -10.40 -12.59 -9.24
C THR A 267 -11.53 -12.96 -10.19
N ALA A 268 -12.52 -12.09 -10.39
CA ALA A 268 -13.64 -12.35 -11.30
C ALA A 268 -13.19 -12.44 -12.77
N GLU A 269 -12.33 -11.52 -13.23
CA GLU A 269 -11.85 -11.51 -14.61
C GLU A 269 -10.89 -12.67 -14.89
N ALA A 270 -10.02 -13.03 -13.94
CA ALA A 270 -9.18 -14.22 -14.06
C ALA A 270 -10.02 -15.50 -14.10
N LEU A 271 -11.04 -15.62 -13.24
CA LEU A 271 -11.96 -16.74 -13.25
C LEU A 271 -12.71 -16.85 -14.59
N LYS A 272 -13.22 -15.73 -15.10
CA LYS A 272 -13.90 -15.67 -16.41
C LYS A 272 -12.96 -16.08 -17.55
N ALA A 273 -11.72 -15.60 -17.55
CA ALA A 273 -10.72 -15.99 -18.54
C ALA A 273 -10.44 -17.50 -18.51
N LEU A 274 -10.30 -18.10 -17.32
CA LEU A 274 -10.12 -19.55 -17.15
C LEU A 274 -11.32 -20.36 -17.67
N LEU A 275 -12.54 -19.90 -17.42
CA LEU A 275 -13.77 -20.55 -17.89
C LEU A 275 -13.96 -20.44 -19.41
N LEU A 276 -13.46 -19.38 -20.06
CA LEU A 276 -13.42 -19.29 -21.52
C LEU A 276 -12.38 -20.25 -22.09
N LEU A 277 -11.18 -20.26 -21.52
CA LEU A 277 -10.10 -21.16 -21.94
C LEU A 277 -10.46 -22.64 -21.78
N SER A 278 -11.27 -23.01 -20.77
CA SER A 278 -11.72 -24.39 -20.58
C SER A 278 -12.66 -24.91 -21.68
N LYS A 279 -13.22 -24.03 -22.52
CA LYS A 279 -14.06 -24.39 -23.67
C LYS A 279 -13.23 -24.66 -24.93
N ILE A 280 -11.94 -24.32 -24.91
CA ILE A 280 -11.01 -24.51 -26.03
C ILE A 280 -10.28 -25.85 -25.84
N SER A 281 -9.91 -26.50 -26.95
CA SER A 281 -9.20 -27.78 -26.92
C SER A 281 -7.93 -27.71 -26.03
N PRO A 282 -7.76 -28.64 -25.08
CA PRO A 282 -6.55 -28.72 -24.25
C PRO A 282 -5.26 -28.88 -25.06
N ASN A 283 -5.35 -29.46 -26.26
CA ASN A 283 -4.21 -29.59 -27.17
C ASN A 283 -3.74 -28.25 -27.72
N LEU A 284 -4.57 -27.21 -27.67
CA LEU A 284 -4.24 -25.86 -28.10
C LEU A 284 -3.75 -25.02 -26.91
N VAL A 285 -4.58 -24.87 -25.87
CA VAL A 285 -4.38 -23.92 -24.76
C VAL A 285 -3.94 -24.56 -23.44
N GLY A 286 -3.66 -25.87 -23.42
CA GLY A 286 -3.34 -26.63 -22.22
C GLY A 286 -4.57 -27.06 -21.41
N GLY A 287 -4.37 -27.98 -20.47
CA GLY A 287 -5.44 -28.52 -19.63
C GLY A 287 -6.10 -27.46 -18.73
N PRO A 288 -7.42 -27.61 -18.45
CA PRO A 288 -8.16 -26.68 -17.60
C PRO A 288 -7.63 -26.67 -16.16
N MET A 289 -7.91 -25.58 -15.43
CA MET A 289 -7.65 -25.53 -13.99
C MET A 289 -8.51 -26.57 -13.26
N LYS A 290 -7.96 -27.18 -12.19
CA LYS A 290 -8.70 -28.11 -11.33
C LYS A 290 -9.95 -27.44 -10.74
N GLY A 291 -11.07 -28.15 -10.72
CA GLY A 291 -12.35 -27.62 -10.23
C GLY A 291 -12.31 -27.06 -8.81
N GLU A 292 -11.59 -27.72 -7.89
CA GLU A 292 -11.39 -27.24 -6.51
C GLU A 292 -10.81 -25.82 -6.45
N ARG A 293 -9.84 -25.50 -7.33
CA ARG A 293 -9.23 -24.17 -7.38
C ARG A 293 -10.17 -23.11 -7.95
N LEU A 294 -11.11 -23.50 -8.81
CA LEU A 294 -12.17 -22.60 -9.29
C LEU A 294 -13.21 -22.35 -8.18
N HIS A 295 -13.55 -23.37 -7.39
CA HIS A 295 -14.42 -23.21 -6.22
C HIS A 295 -13.80 -22.29 -5.17
N ASP A 296 -12.50 -22.43 -4.87
CA ASP A 296 -11.79 -21.52 -3.97
C ASP A 296 -11.92 -20.05 -4.42
N ALA A 297 -11.85 -19.79 -5.74
CA ALA A 297 -12.03 -18.45 -6.31
C ALA A 297 -13.46 -17.93 -6.12
N VAL A 298 -14.47 -18.77 -6.37
CA VAL A 298 -15.88 -18.44 -6.16
C VAL A 298 -16.14 -18.16 -4.68
N ASP A 299 -15.65 -18.99 -3.77
CA ASP A 299 -15.80 -18.78 -2.33
C ASP A 299 -15.15 -17.46 -1.89
N CYS A 300 -14.01 -17.08 -2.50
CA CYS A 300 -13.38 -15.79 -2.23
C CYS A 300 -14.27 -14.64 -2.70
N LEU A 301 -14.82 -14.71 -3.92
CA LEU A 301 -15.73 -13.69 -4.44
C LEU A 301 -16.98 -13.53 -3.56
N LEU A 302 -17.60 -14.63 -3.14
CA LEU A 302 -18.77 -14.62 -2.27
C LEU A 302 -18.49 -13.98 -0.91
N SER A 303 -17.26 -14.10 -0.41
CA SER A 303 -16.88 -13.53 0.88
C SER A 303 -16.80 -12.00 0.93
N PHE A 304 -16.78 -11.32 -0.21
CA PHE A 304 -16.83 -9.85 -0.26
C PHE A 304 -18.25 -9.28 -0.09
N MET A 305 -19.28 -10.13 -0.12
CA MET A 305 -20.69 -9.73 0.01
C MET A 305 -21.24 -9.88 1.44
N VAL A 306 -20.42 -10.39 2.38
CA VAL A 306 -20.82 -10.74 3.75
C VAL A 306 -20.33 -9.68 4.74
#